data_AF-A0A9W8V5A3-F1
#
_entry.id   AF-A0A9W8V5A3-F1
#
_cell.length_a   1.000
_cell.length_b   1.000
_cell.length_c   1.000
_cell.angle_alpha   90.00
_cell.angle_beta   90.00
_cell.angle_gamma   90.00
#
_symmetry.space_group_name_H-M   'P 1'
#
loop_
_entity.id
_entity.type
_entity.pdbx_description
1 polymer ?
#
loop_
_entity_poly.entity_id
_entity_poly.type
_entity_poly.pdbx_seq_one_letter_code
_entity_poly.pdbx_strand_id
1 'polypeptide(L)'
;MPGGLVTRRTQFSSCDECRRSRVACDAAQSRNAAAGEAPASCTRCRNRHKSCTFKWIQDAKASGGGSSSGAKRKGRRRIASHPSSDTSSTQDSRASAGNEGFALGSERGAHRESLTTSAFSTGSTPFVVPSPTYSTITAQNTGLLSDADSKWLETLYREGFEAVFGSWMGRYSCPFLFGHNLADKPSYRSMLSLLLFALTPIPDGISEEEEADGISGQACVHTALQQIQTLRARQKNLQFSGSKVSPSLKSQGMVTTPESIETSGFINAESTAYWAALTFDTSASLTLNCRPLLSSGLFGFESELPWRLVRTCAKMFDETAQHWSRGSSDMTDERANQIIAAAASWKLLGWKLTAIFKEALRDGHDESEVRKAYLAVVDSIKQFGTVYRPMLDECHKRMQFLGQQTKLRWFSLMLHYHLSILMLVDVIEVTDRHDLLADIADISTDAENTVMNTLAFGLHNTFTLRRPPDPDTLGQEGAREATFTVPIVSIDPYPHHAVAGVQLLRKAIDRDFGVGKITDETYQSLLSTLERTLKHLPQSSKSVQAAIAKFSMGAQDEADVERRYSAVILGVQ
;
A
#
# COMPACT_ATOMS: atom_id res chain seq x y z
N MET A 1 -18.73 12.29 -53.07
CA MET A 1 -17.54 11.83 -52.31
C MET A 1 -17.79 10.37 -51.90
N PRO A 2 -16.93 9.42 -52.30
CA PRO A 2 -17.21 7.99 -52.13
C PRO A 2 -17.02 7.55 -50.67
N GLY A 3 -17.91 6.65 -50.23
CA GLY A 3 -18.01 6.20 -48.84
C GLY A 3 -16.80 5.40 -48.34
N GLY A 4 -16.36 5.71 -47.12
CA GLY A 4 -15.31 4.99 -46.42
C GLY A 4 -15.75 3.55 -46.10
N LEU A 5 -15.23 2.60 -46.86
CA LEU A 5 -15.32 1.18 -46.56
C LEU A 5 -14.56 0.88 -45.26
N VAL A 6 -15.29 0.48 -44.23
CA VAL A 6 -14.72 -0.12 -43.01
C VAL A 6 -13.96 -1.39 -43.43
N THR A 7 -12.63 -1.36 -43.37
CA THR A 7 -11.78 -2.52 -43.65
C THR A 7 -12.04 -3.61 -42.61
N ARG A 8 -12.80 -4.62 -43.01
CA ARG A 8 -13.03 -5.86 -42.26
C ARG A 8 -11.68 -6.48 -41.90
N ARG A 9 -11.42 -6.69 -40.60
CA ARG A 9 -10.17 -7.31 -40.09
C ARG A 9 -10.00 -8.68 -40.76
N THR A 10 -9.09 -8.78 -41.73
CA THR A 10 -8.75 -10.04 -42.39
C THR A 10 -7.92 -10.88 -41.45
N GLN A 11 -8.57 -11.87 -40.82
CA GLN A 11 -7.88 -12.93 -40.09
C GLN A 11 -6.97 -13.70 -41.09
N PHE A 12 -5.85 -14.23 -40.61
CA PHE A 12 -4.88 -14.99 -41.43
C PHE A 12 -4.18 -14.18 -42.54
N SER A 13 -3.72 -12.96 -42.22
CA SER A 13 -3.02 -12.09 -43.17
C SER A 13 -1.55 -11.80 -42.83
N SER A 14 -1.07 -12.16 -41.64
CA SER A 14 0.30 -11.88 -41.19
C SER A 14 1.27 -13.04 -41.41
N CYS A 15 2.53 -12.71 -41.73
CA CYS A 15 3.62 -13.68 -41.78
C CYS A 15 4.03 -14.16 -40.38
N ASP A 16 4.78 -15.27 -40.30
CA ASP A 16 5.24 -15.90 -39.06
C ASP A 16 5.99 -14.90 -38.15
N GLU A 17 6.92 -14.12 -38.69
CA GLU A 17 7.74 -13.17 -37.91
C GLU A 17 6.95 -11.94 -37.44
N CYS A 18 6.07 -11.37 -38.27
CA CYS A 18 5.19 -10.28 -37.85
C CYS A 18 4.19 -10.75 -36.80
N ARG A 19 3.69 -11.99 -36.91
CA ARG A 19 2.83 -12.60 -35.90
C ARG A 19 3.57 -12.81 -34.58
N ARG A 20 4.78 -13.39 -34.62
CA ARG A 20 5.64 -13.59 -33.43
C ARG A 20 5.97 -12.26 -32.76
N SER A 21 6.23 -11.23 -33.56
CA SER A 21 6.54 -9.87 -33.09
C SER A 21 5.30 -9.03 -32.77
N ARG A 22 4.07 -9.57 -32.92
CA ARG A 22 2.78 -8.89 -32.68
C ARG A 22 2.60 -7.54 -33.40
N VAL A 23 3.07 -7.43 -34.63
CA VAL A 23 3.03 -6.20 -35.44
C VAL A 23 2.25 -6.40 -36.73
N ALA A 24 1.74 -5.30 -37.30
CA ALA A 24 1.05 -5.33 -38.58
C ALA A 24 1.96 -5.88 -39.70
N CYS A 25 1.36 -6.63 -40.63
CA CYS A 25 2.05 -7.22 -41.76
C CYS A 25 1.36 -6.77 -43.05
N ASP A 26 2.15 -6.21 -43.97
CA ASP A 26 1.72 -5.66 -45.25
C ASP A 26 1.90 -6.66 -46.41
N ALA A 27 2.35 -7.88 -46.14
CA ALA A 27 2.56 -8.88 -47.19
C ALA A 27 1.28 -9.26 -47.95
N ALA A 28 0.10 -9.12 -47.34
CA ALA A 28 -1.17 -9.33 -48.04
C ALA A 28 -1.46 -8.23 -49.08
N GLN A 29 -0.98 -7.00 -48.88
CA GLN A 29 -1.06 -5.92 -49.87
C GLN A 29 -0.04 -6.14 -50.99
N SER A 30 1.15 -6.64 -50.65
CA SER A 30 2.19 -6.95 -51.64
C SER A 30 1.86 -8.16 -52.54
N ARG A 31 1.02 -9.10 -52.07
CA ARG A 31 0.53 -10.24 -52.88
C ARG A 31 -0.38 -9.82 -54.03
N ASN A 32 -1.11 -8.72 -53.89
CA ASN A 32 -2.00 -8.22 -54.94
C ASN A 32 -1.26 -7.42 -56.02
N ALA A 33 0.03 -7.12 -55.83
CA ALA A 33 0.81 -6.24 -56.71
C ALA A 33 1.70 -6.98 -57.73
N ALA A 34 1.88 -8.30 -57.63
CA ALA A 34 2.75 -9.07 -58.53
C ALA A 34 2.17 -10.46 -58.82
N ALA A 35 1.35 -10.55 -59.86
CA ALA A 35 1.06 -11.83 -60.49
C ALA A 35 2.27 -12.21 -61.36
N GLY A 36 3.22 -12.98 -60.83
CA GLY A 36 4.26 -13.58 -61.68
C GLY A 36 5.56 -14.04 -61.01
N GLU A 37 5.99 -13.47 -59.88
CA GLU A 37 7.31 -13.81 -59.30
C GLU A 37 7.30 -13.88 -57.76
N ALA A 38 8.33 -14.56 -57.21
CA ALA A 38 8.58 -15.03 -55.85
C ALA A 38 7.77 -14.41 -54.66
N PRO A 39 7.44 -15.21 -53.62
CA PRO A 39 6.54 -14.77 -52.54
C PRO A 39 7.04 -13.48 -51.88
N ALA A 40 6.30 -12.40 -52.11
CA ALA A 40 6.68 -11.07 -51.64
C ALA A 40 6.89 -11.04 -50.13
N SER A 41 8.14 -10.77 -49.72
CA SER A 41 8.47 -10.50 -48.32
C SER A 41 7.79 -9.22 -47.88
N CYS A 42 7.20 -9.22 -46.67
CA CYS A 42 6.66 -8.01 -46.08
C CYS A 42 7.77 -6.96 -45.87
N THR A 43 7.43 -5.67 -45.86
CA THR A 43 8.41 -4.58 -45.77
C THR A 43 9.28 -4.72 -44.51
N ARG A 44 8.68 -5.17 -43.39
CA ARG A 44 9.42 -5.40 -42.13
C ARG A 44 10.40 -6.57 -42.19
N CYS A 45 10.01 -7.69 -42.79
CA CYS A 45 10.91 -8.84 -42.93
C CYS A 45 12.07 -8.50 -43.87
N ARG A 46 11.79 -7.73 -44.94
CA ARG A 46 12.80 -7.21 -45.86
C ARG A 46 13.81 -6.30 -45.14
N ASN A 47 13.32 -5.31 -44.38
CA ASN A 47 14.20 -4.37 -43.65
C ASN A 47 15.01 -5.04 -42.52
N ARG A 48 14.55 -6.19 -42.01
CA ARG A 48 15.24 -6.95 -40.97
C ARG A 48 16.08 -8.11 -41.52
N HIS A 49 16.19 -8.24 -42.84
CA HIS A 49 16.85 -9.37 -43.51
C HIS A 49 16.38 -10.75 -43.00
N LYS A 50 15.10 -10.87 -42.63
CA LYS A 50 14.51 -12.11 -42.12
C LYS A 50 13.66 -12.79 -43.19
N SER A 51 13.60 -14.12 -43.16
CA SER A 51 12.72 -14.91 -44.03
C SER A 51 11.24 -14.64 -43.72
N CYS A 52 10.48 -14.19 -44.71
CA CYS A 52 9.05 -13.94 -44.58
C CYS A 52 8.24 -15.20 -44.95
N THR A 53 7.85 -16.00 -43.94
CA THR A 53 7.12 -17.25 -44.14
C THR A 53 5.67 -17.17 -43.64
N PHE A 54 4.82 -18.09 -44.10
CA PHE A 54 3.41 -18.20 -43.70
C PHE A 54 3.04 -19.62 -43.25
N LYS A 55 4.01 -20.35 -42.67
CA LYS A 55 3.84 -21.75 -42.28
C LYS A 55 2.66 -21.91 -41.33
N TRP A 56 2.51 -20.99 -40.36
CA TRP A 56 1.38 -21.05 -39.43
C TRP A 56 -0.01 -21.01 -40.10
N ILE A 57 -0.15 -20.31 -41.22
CA ILE A 57 -1.41 -20.24 -41.97
C ILE A 57 -1.65 -21.55 -42.73
N GLN A 58 -0.59 -22.14 -43.28
CA GLN A 58 -0.66 -23.43 -43.96
C GLN A 58 -1.04 -24.53 -42.96
N ASP A 59 -0.42 -24.55 -41.78
CA ASP A 59 -0.72 -25.49 -40.70
C ASP A 59 -2.16 -25.32 -40.17
N ALA A 60 -2.64 -24.08 -40.05
CA ALA A 60 -4.01 -23.79 -39.66
C ALA A 60 -5.05 -24.21 -40.71
N LYS A 61 -4.71 -24.15 -42.01
CA LYS A 61 -5.58 -24.63 -43.09
C LYS A 61 -5.56 -26.14 -43.23
N ALA A 62 -4.41 -26.79 -43.04
CA ALA A 62 -4.28 -28.24 -43.05
C ALA A 62 -5.08 -28.89 -41.90
N SER A 63 -5.12 -28.23 -40.74
CA SER A 63 -5.92 -28.67 -39.58
C SER A 63 -7.44 -28.48 -39.75
N GLY A 64 -7.90 -27.77 -40.80
CA GLY A 64 -9.31 -27.39 -40.99
C GLY A 64 -10.04 -28.08 -42.15
N GLY A 65 -9.36 -28.98 -42.89
CA GLY A 65 -9.91 -29.66 -44.06
C GLY A 65 -10.25 -31.12 -43.80
N GLY A 66 -11.38 -31.39 -43.14
CA GLY A 66 -11.89 -32.74 -42.91
C GLY A 66 -13.40 -32.78 -42.70
N SER A 67 -14.12 -33.09 -43.78
CA SER A 67 -15.55 -33.49 -43.89
C SER A 67 -16.68 -32.45 -43.69
N SER A 68 -17.33 -32.17 -44.82
CA SER A 68 -18.70 -31.67 -45.00
C SER A 68 -19.75 -32.69 -44.52
N SER A 69 -20.81 -32.29 -43.82
CA SER A 69 -22.14 -31.99 -44.38
C SER A 69 -22.99 -31.43 -43.22
N GLY A 70 -23.77 -30.35 -43.32
CA GLY A 70 -24.82 -30.06 -44.28
C GLY A 70 -26.19 -30.22 -43.61
N ALA A 71 -26.67 -29.24 -42.83
CA ALA A 71 -28.12 -29.10 -42.54
C ALA A 71 -28.49 -27.72 -41.95
N LYS A 72 -29.59 -27.19 -42.45
CA LYS A 72 -30.13 -25.84 -42.30
C LYS A 72 -30.94 -25.65 -41.00
N ARG A 73 -30.94 -24.39 -40.53
CA ARG A 73 -32.06 -23.61 -39.94
C ARG A 73 -33.33 -24.37 -39.50
N LYS A 74 -33.77 -24.16 -38.25
CA LYS A 74 -35.03 -23.45 -37.92
C LYS A 74 -35.21 -23.27 -36.41
N GLY A 75 -35.61 -22.07 -35.98
CA GLY A 75 -36.07 -21.78 -34.63
C GLY A 75 -37.53 -22.16 -34.41
N ARG A 76 -37.95 -22.24 -33.13
CA ARG A 76 -39.36 -22.16 -32.74
C ARG A 76 -39.52 -21.73 -31.27
N ARG A 77 -40.17 -20.57 -31.07
CA ARG A 77 -40.80 -20.13 -29.81
C ARG A 77 -41.88 -21.13 -29.37
N ARG A 78 -42.11 -21.27 -28.06
CA ARG A 78 -43.47 -21.41 -27.50
C ARG A 78 -43.53 -20.92 -26.05
N ILE A 79 -44.65 -20.26 -25.77
CA ILE A 79 -45.07 -19.56 -24.55
C ILE A 79 -46.11 -20.44 -23.82
N ALA A 80 -46.03 -20.38 -22.48
CA ALA A 80 -47.01 -20.54 -21.38
C ALA A 80 -48.18 -21.55 -21.41
N SER A 81 -48.41 -22.17 -20.25
CA SER A 81 -49.72 -22.19 -19.53
C SER A 81 -49.60 -22.84 -18.14
N HIS A 82 -50.11 -22.15 -17.10
CA HIS A 82 -50.50 -22.68 -15.78
C HIS A 82 -51.82 -23.47 -15.83
N PRO A 83 -52.15 -24.27 -14.79
CA PRO A 83 -53.24 -23.94 -13.84
C PRO A 83 -52.82 -24.18 -12.36
N SER A 84 -53.24 -23.40 -11.34
CA SER A 84 -54.57 -23.31 -10.64
C SER A 84 -54.95 -24.63 -9.94
N SER A 85 -55.36 -24.76 -8.68
CA SER A 85 -55.68 -23.90 -7.52
C SER A 85 -55.80 -24.84 -6.30
N ASP A 86 -55.74 -24.34 -5.06
CA ASP A 86 -56.79 -24.65 -4.08
C ASP A 86 -56.75 -23.75 -2.83
N THR A 87 -57.95 -23.29 -2.51
CA THR A 87 -58.42 -22.40 -1.45
C THR A 87 -58.66 -23.14 -0.13
N SER A 88 -58.51 -22.50 1.03
CA SER A 88 -59.60 -21.96 1.88
C SER A 88 -59.16 -22.17 3.35
N SER A 89 -59.53 -21.43 4.40
CA SER A 89 -60.56 -20.42 4.63
C SER A 89 -60.30 -19.70 5.98
N THR A 90 -60.74 -18.44 6.08
CA THR A 90 -61.54 -17.82 7.19
C THR A 90 -60.94 -17.68 8.60
N GLN A 91 -61.15 -16.61 9.38
CA GLN A 91 -61.88 -15.34 9.22
C GLN A 91 -61.63 -14.45 10.46
N ASP A 92 -61.66 -13.13 10.24
CA ASP A 92 -62.34 -12.06 11.01
C ASP A 92 -62.04 -11.84 12.52
N SER A 93 -61.96 -10.61 13.05
CA SER A 93 -62.60 -9.35 12.64
C SER A 93 -62.03 -8.11 13.38
N ARG A 94 -61.96 -6.97 12.65
CA ARG A 94 -62.41 -5.58 12.99
C ARG A 94 -61.84 -4.83 14.24
N ALA A 95 -61.67 -3.49 14.26
CA ALA A 95 -61.90 -2.40 13.31
C ALA A 95 -61.34 -1.05 13.86
N SER A 96 -61.14 -0.10 12.93
CA SER A 96 -61.37 1.37 13.02
C SER A 96 -60.41 2.25 13.85
N ALA A 97 -60.11 3.51 13.51
CA ALA A 97 -60.40 4.39 12.35
C ALA A 97 -59.64 5.74 12.54
N GLY A 98 -59.52 6.54 11.46
CA GLY A 98 -59.15 7.97 11.44
C GLY A 98 -57.94 8.25 10.52
N ASN A 99 -58.05 8.49 9.21
CA ASN A 99 -58.63 9.64 8.46
C ASN A 99 -57.97 11.00 8.84
N GLU A 100 -57.58 11.92 7.96
CA GLU A 100 -57.70 12.11 6.50
C GLU A 100 -56.85 13.35 6.09
N GLY A 101 -56.54 13.54 4.80
CA GLY A 101 -56.02 14.84 4.30
C GLY A 101 -55.34 14.85 2.93
N PHE A 102 -56.14 14.84 1.86
CA PHE A 102 -55.85 15.10 0.42
C PHE A 102 -55.21 16.51 0.18
N ALA A 103 -54.58 16.88 -0.95
CA ALA A 103 -55.02 16.74 -2.34
C ALA A 103 -53.92 17.02 -3.40
N LEU A 104 -54.23 16.56 -4.63
CA LEU A 104 -53.47 16.56 -5.88
C LEU A 104 -53.32 17.93 -6.59
N GLY A 105 -52.33 17.99 -7.49
CA GLY A 105 -52.36 18.76 -8.73
C GLY A 105 -51.40 18.18 -9.77
N SER A 106 -51.95 17.58 -10.84
CA SER A 106 -51.27 16.94 -11.97
C SER A 106 -51.65 17.67 -13.26
N GLU A 107 -50.69 17.88 -14.18
CA GLU A 107 -50.78 17.68 -15.65
C GLU A 107 -49.49 18.20 -16.33
N ARG A 108 -48.65 17.34 -16.92
CA ARG A 108 -48.59 16.90 -18.34
C ARG A 108 -48.18 17.97 -19.36
N GLY A 109 -47.09 17.70 -20.10
CA GLY A 109 -46.85 18.32 -21.41
C GLY A 109 -45.39 18.24 -21.86
N ALA A 110 -45.11 17.43 -22.87
CA ALA A 110 -43.80 17.15 -23.45
C ALA A 110 -43.17 18.37 -24.16
N HIS A 111 -41.83 18.46 -24.20
CA HIS A 111 -41.13 18.87 -25.42
C HIS A 111 -39.69 18.32 -25.44
N ARG A 112 -39.42 17.64 -26.56
CA ARG A 112 -38.14 17.13 -27.03
C ARG A 112 -37.48 18.27 -27.78
N GLU A 113 -36.25 18.65 -27.41
CA GLU A 113 -35.37 19.36 -28.34
C GLU A 113 -33.90 19.08 -28.05
N SER A 114 -33.23 18.71 -29.14
CA SER A 114 -31.80 18.54 -29.31
C SER A 114 -31.25 19.92 -29.68
N LEU A 115 -30.06 20.28 -29.18
CA LEU A 115 -28.93 20.76 -29.98
C LEU A 115 -27.76 21.24 -29.09
N THR A 116 -26.59 20.68 -29.40
CA THR A 116 -25.26 21.30 -29.42
C THR A 116 -24.74 22.06 -28.20
N THR A 117 -23.72 21.46 -27.55
CA THR A 117 -22.67 22.24 -26.88
C THR A 117 -21.31 21.70 -27.28
N SER A 118 -20.46 22.65 -27.68
CA SER A 118 -19.17 22.55 -28.34
C SER A 118 -18.09 21.83 -27.53
N ALA A 119 -17.38 20.93 -28.20
CA ALA A 119 -16.09 20.43 -27.77
C ALA A 119 -15.04 21.55 -27.91
N PHE A 120 -14.49 22.02 -26.78
CA PHE A 120 -13.17 22.66 -26.77
C PHE A 120 -12.13 21.60 -26.42
N SER A 121 -11.23 21.39 -27.38
CA SER A 121 -10.12 20.47 -27.32
C SER A 121 -8.92 21.22 -26.73
N THR A 122 -8.48 20.81 -25.54
CA THR A 122 -7.13 21.11 -25.04
C THR A 122 -6.38 19.79 -24.95
N GLY A 123 -5.31 19.70 -25.72
CA GLY A 123 -4.57 18.47 -25.98
C GLY A 123 -3.81 17.98 -24.76
N SER A 124 -4.05 16.72 -24.40
CA SER A 124 -3.15 15.93 -23.57
C SER A 124 -2.52 14.88 -24.49
N THR A 125 -1.28 15.11 -24.89
CA THR A 125 -0.47 14.09 -25.56
C THR A 125 -0.23 12.92 -24.60
N PRO A 126 -0.50 11.66 -24.98
CA PRO A 126 -0.13 10.53 -24.15
C PRO A 126 1.39 10.41 -24.16
N PHE A 127 2.00 10.56 -22.98
CA PHE A 127 3.42 10.33 -22.75
C PHE A 127 3.71 8.84 -23.00
N VAL A 128 4.25 8.53 -24.18
CA VAL A 128 4.74 7.20 -24.52
C VAL A 128 6.12 7.05 -23.90
N VAL A 129 6.18 6.44 -22.72
CA VAL A 129 7.45 6.00 -22.12
C VAL A 129 8.02 4.87 -22.99
N PRO A 130 9.26 4.95 -23.48
CA PRO A 130 9.91 3.83 -24.15
C PRO A 130 9.97 2.64 -23.19
N SER A 131 9.55 1.47 -23.63
CA SER A 131 9.72 0.23 -22.85
C SER A 131 11.21 0.07 -22.53
N PRO A 132 11.61 -0.08 -21.25
CA PRO A 132 13.00 -0.34 -20.93
C PRO A 132 13.37 -1.66 -21.62
N THR A 133 14.43 -1.61 -22.40
CA THR A 133 15.07 -2.78 -22.99
C THR A 133 15.50 -3.64 -21.82
N TYR A 134 14.76 -4.72 -21.54
CA TYR A 134 15.18 -5.73 -20.58
C TYR A 134 16.49 -6.32 -21.08
N SER A 135 17.61 -5.79 -20.60
CA SER A 135 18.86 -6.51 -20.59
C SER A 135 18.59 -7.78 -19.81
N THR A 136 18.61 -8.91 -20.52
CA THR A 136 18.46 -10.22 -19.93
C THR A 136 19.64 -10.40 -18.99
N ILE A 137 19.41 -10.19 -17.69
CA ILE A 137 20.35 -10.64 -16.66
C ILE A 137 20.36 -12.15 -16.80
N THR A 138 21.33 -12.66 -17.54
CA THR A 138 21.62 -14.09 -17.63
C THR A 138 21.86 -14.57 -16.20
N ALA A 139 20.98 -15.46 -15.74
CA ALA A 139 21.02 -16.12 -14.45
C ALA A 139 22.24 -17.04 -14.34
N GLN A 140 23.44 -16.46 -14.22
CA GLN A 140 24.69 -17.19 -13.99
C GLN A 140 25.38 -16.84 -12.68
N ASN A 141 24.74 -16.08 -11.78
CA ASN A 141 25.20 -15.93 -10.40
C ASN A 141 24.02 -15.57 -9.48
N THR A 142 23.05 -16.46 -9.32
CA THR A 142 22.27 -16.46 -8.07
C THR A 142 23.17 -17.10 -7.02
N GLY A 143 24.04 -16.30 -6.42
CA GLY A 143 24.68 -16.69 -5.17
C GLY A 143 23.58 -17.07 -4.20
N LEU A 144 23.47 -18.36 -3.88
CA LEU A 144 22.69 -18.81 -2.74
C LEU A 144 23.20 -18.00 -1.54
N LEU A 145 22.31 -17.27 -0.87
CA LEU A 145 22.62 -16.67 0.42
C LEU A 145 23.27 -17.76 1.28
N SER A 146 24.39 -17.44 1.94
CA SER A 146 25.03 -18.43 2.80
C SER A 146 24.03 -18.87 3.89
N ASP A 147 24.22 -20.07 4.44
CA ASP A 147 23.39 -20.54 5.56
C ASP A 147 23.46 -19.58 6.76
N ALA A 148 24.59 -18.88 6.92
CA ALA A 148 24.77 -17.83 7.92
C ALA A 148 23.89 -16.60 7.61
N ASP A 149 23.89 -16.10 6.38
CA ASP A 149 23.06 -14.96 5.95
C ASP A 149 21.57 -15.27 6.03
N SER A 150 21.17 -16.50 5.66
CA SER A 150 19.79 -16.96 5.75
C SER A 150 19.29 -17.02 7.18
N LYS A 151 20.10 -17.56 8.11
CA LYS A 151 19.80 -17.53 9.56
C LYS A 151 19.79 -16.11 10.10
N TRP A 152 20.64 -15.22 9.59
CA TRP A 152 20.67 -13.81 9.98
C TRP A 152 19.40 -13.08 9.60
N LEU A 153 18.95 -13.26 8.37
CA LEU A 153 17.69 -12.70 7.88
C LEU A 153 16.51 -13.30 8.64
N GLU A 154 16.56 -14.58 9.02
CA GLU A 154 15.54 -15.21 9.87
C GLU A 154 15.50 -14.60 11.28
N THR A 155 16.64 -14.39 11.93
CA THR A 155 16.72 -13.76 13.26
C THR A 155 16.28 -12.30 13.21
N LEU A 156 16.81 -11.50 12.29
CA LEU A 156 16.37 -10.11 12.09
C LEU A 156 14.87 -10.06 11.88
N TYR A 157 14.35 -11.02 11.11
CA TYR A 157 12.94 -11.12 10.91
C TYR A 157 12.19 -11.49 12.19
N ARG A 158 12.47 -12.62 12.84
CA ARG A 158 11.71 -13.10 14.01
C ARG A 158 11.86 -12.20 15.24
N GLU A 159 13.03 -11.62 15.46
CA GLU A 159 13.31 -10.85 16.68
C GLU A 159 13.04 -9.34 16.51
N GLY A 160 13.24 -8.79 15.31
CA GLY A 160 12.99 -7.38 15.00
C GLY A 160 11.68 -7.18 14.24
N PHE A 161 11.61 -7.70 13.02
CA PHE A 161 10.45 -7.46 12.15
C PHE A 161 9.16 -8.09 12.70
N GLU A 162 9.10 -9.36 13.07
CA GLU A 162 7.95 -10.02 13.69
C GLU A 162 7.58 -9.39 15.04
N ALA A 163 8.54 -8.85 15.79
CA ALA A 163 8.21 -8.12 17.01
C ALA A 163 7.39 -6.85 16.69
N VAL A 164 7.72 -6.10 15.63
CA VAL A 164 7.00 -4.88 15.25
C VAL A 164 5.84 -5.16 14.31
N PHE A 165 6.10 -5.80 13.18
CA PHE A 165 5.10 -6.27 12.23
C PHE A 165 4.15 -7.29 12.85
N GLY A 166 4.56 -8.14 13.78
CA GLY A 166 3.61 -9.04 14.47
C GLY A 166 2.68 -8.32 15.45
N SER A 167 2.96 -7.07 15.81
CA SER A 167 1.97 -6.20 16.48
C SER A 167 0.99 -5.56 15.50
N TRP A 168 1.41 -5.36 14.25
CA TRP A 168 0.57 -4.81 13.16
C TRP A 168 -0.19 -5.90 12.40
N MET A 169 0.30 -7.15 12.44
CA MET A 169 -0.11 -8.24 11.55
C MET A 169 -0.36 -9.58 12.27
N GLY A 170 -0.10 -9.68 13.58
CA GLY A 170 -0.26 -10.92 14.37
C GLY A 170 0.92 -11.92 14.26
N ARG A 171 0.78 -13.08 14.91
CA ARG A 171 1.86 -14.08 15.18
C ARG A 171 2.38 -14.89 13.96
N TYR A 172 1.99 -14.57 12.72
CA TYR A 172 2.24 -15.40 11.53
C TYR A 172 2.92 -14.66 10.38
N SER A 173 3.65 -13.58 10.69
CA SER A 173 4.22 -12.69 9.68
C SER A 173 5.46 -13.24 8.98
N CYS A 174 6.03 -14.38 9.37
CA CYS A 174 7.33 -14.87 8.89
C CYS A 174 7.40 -15.18 7.36
N PRO A 175 8.25 -14.50 6.56
CA PRO A 175 8.43 -14.75 5.14
C PRO A 175 9.10 -16.11 4.87
N PHE A 176 9.74 -16.69 5.90
CA PHE A 176 10.37 -18.02 5.85
C PHE A 176 9.39 -19.17 6.08
N LEU A 177 8.13 -18.89 6.48
CA LEU A 177 7.08 -19.92 6.58
C LEU A 177 6.68 -20.49 5.23
N PHE A 178 7.10 -19.84 4.15
CA PHE A 178 6.89 -20.32 2.82
C PHE A 178 8.30 -20.66 2.28
N GLY A 179 8.61 -21.96 2.08
CA GLY A 179 9.87 -22.48 1.50
C GLY A 179 10.45 -21.88 0.18
N HIS A 180 11.27 -22.63 -0.54
CA HIS A 180 12.13 -22.05 -1.59
C HIS A 180 11.43 -21.94 -2.96
N ASN A 181 11.34 -20.73 -3.52
CA ASN A 181 11.25 -20.40 -4.96
C ASN A 181 11.00 -18.89 -5.11
N LEU A 182 12.08 -18.11 -5.15
CA LEU A 182 12.10 -16.67 -5.39
C LEU A 182 12.46 -16.43 -6.85
N ALA A 183 11.52 -15.95 -7.68
CA ALA A 183 11.76 -14.88 -8.68
C ALA A 183 10.69 -14.78 -9.80
N ASP A 184 10.11 -15.85 -10.32
CA ASP A 184 9.45 -15.72 -11.65
C ASP A 184 7.91 -15.61 -11.66
N LYS A 185 7.24 -15.72 -10.50
CA LYS A 185 5.76 -15.69 -10.42
C LYS A 185 5.27 -14.89 -9.22
N PRO A 186 4.20 -14.06 -9.38
CA PRO A 186 3.54 -13.42 -8.25
C PRO A 186 3.17 -14.45 -7.17
N SER A 187 3.68 -14.24 -5.96
CA SER A 187 3.50 -15.09 -4.77
C SER A 187 3.59 -14.25 -3.50
N TYR A 188 3.11 -14.78 -2.37
CA TYR A 188 3.25 -14.08 -1.08
C TYR A 188 4.73 -13.88 -0.69
N ARG A 189 5.62 -14.82 -1.07
CA ARG A 189 7.08 -14.70 -0.87
C ARG A 189 7.68 -13.55 -1.66
N SER A 190 7.40 -13.49 -2.95
CA SER A 190 7.94 -12.44 -3.82
C SER A 190 7.42 -11.06 -3.41
N MET A 191 6.16 -10.97 -2.99
CA MET A 191 5.60 -9.74 -2.42
C MET A 191 6.34 -9.30 -1.15
N LEU A 192 6.50 -10.20 -0.17
CA LEU A 192 7.19 -9.87 1.08
C LEU A 192 8.66 -9.50 0.84
N SER A 193 9.34 -10.17 -0.09
CA SER A 193 10.73 -9.87 -0.45
C SER A 193 10.87 -8.47 -1.05
N LEU A 194 9.94 -8.07 -1.91
CA LEU A 194 9.89 -6.71 -2.47
C LEU A 194 9.64 -5.66 -1.38
N LEU A 195 8.78 -5.95 -0.40
CA LEU A 195 8.53 -5.06 0.73
C LEU A 195 9.76 -4.93 1.64
N LEU A 196 10.46 -6.03 1.92
CA LEU A 196 11.70 -6.01 2.70
C LEU A 196 12.81 -5.24 1.98
N PHE A 197 12.96 -5.45 0.67
CA PHE A 197 13.88 -4.65 -0.14
C PHE A 197 13.54 -3.16 -0.07
N ALA A 198 12.26 -2.81 -0.20
CA ALA A 198 11.81 -1.42 -0.11
C ALA A 198 12.04 -0.75 1.25
N LEU A 199 12.14 -1.54 2.33
CA LEU A 199 12.47 -1.05 3.68
C LEU A 199 13.96 -0.91 3.93
N THR A 200 14.79 -1.48 3.06
CA THR A 200 16.24 -1.40 3.22
C THR A 200 16.67 0.04 2.95
N PRO A 201 17.31 0.72 3.91
CA PRO A 201 17.73 2.10 3.71
C PRO A 201 18.70 2.22 2.54
N ILE A 202 18.55 3.30 1.76
CA ILE A 202 19.49 3.61 0.67
C ILE A 202 20.86 3.90 1.31
N PRO A 203 21.93 3.22 0.89
CA PRO A 203 23.26 3.46 1.42
C PRO A 203 23.74 4.90 1.19
N ASP A 204 24.46 5.45 2.16
CA ASP A 204 25.19 6.70 1.98
C ASP A 204 26.26 6.54 0.90
N GLY A 205 26.50 7.60 0.13
CA GLY A 205 27.43 7.60 -1.01
C GLY A 205 26.85 7.19 -2.36
N ILE A 206 25.58 6.79 -2.43
CA ILE A 206 24.87 6.54 -3.71
C ILE A 206 24.46 7.88 -4.33
N SER A 207 24.94 8.15 -5.56
CA SER A 207 24.61 9.37 -6.29
C SER A 207 23.13 9.38 -6.73
N GLU A 208 22.59 10.56 -7.03
CA GLU A 208 21.20 10.66 -7.53
C GLU A 208 21.02 9.95 -8.88
N GLU A 209 22.06 9.94 -9.72
CA GLU A 209 22.06 9.23 -11.00
C GLU A 209 22.03 7.71 -10.80
N GLU A 210 22.85 7.17 -9.90
CA GLU A 210 22.86 5.74 -9.58
C GLU A 210 21.53 5.30 -8.96
N GLU A 211 20.93 6.15 -8.12
CA GLU A 211 19.61 5.91 -7.54
C GLU A 211 18.50 5.91 -8.61
N ALA A 212 18.58 6.82 -9.60
CA ALA A 212 17.64 6.91 -10.71
C ALA A 212 17.76 5.76 -11.72
N ASP A 213 18.96 5.22 -11.91
CA ASP A 213 19.22 4.06 -12.77
C ASP A 213 18.74 2.74 -12.14
N GLY A 214 18.62 2.70 -10.81
CA GLY A 214 18.21 1.54 -10.03
C GLY A 214 16.69 1.32 -9.91
N ILE A 215 16.31 0.15 -9.37
CA ILE A 215 14.92 -0.09 -8.96
C ILE A 215 14.72 0.58 -7.60
N SER A 216 13.96 1.68 -7.58
CA SER A 216 13.66 2.37 -6.32
C SER A 216 12.84 1.51 -5.36
N GLY A 217 12.99 1.75 -4.06
CA GLY A 217 12.15 1.11 -3.05
C GLY A 217 10.65 1.29 -3.32
N GLN A 218 10.25 2.44 -3.88
CA GLN A 218 8.86 2.69 -4.28
C GLN A 218 8.39 1.81 -5.44
N ALA A 219 9.24 1.55 -6.44
CA ALA A 219 8.92 0.60 -7.50
C ALA A 219 8.71 -0.82 -6.94
N CYS A 220 9.51 -1.21 -5.94
CA CYS A 220 9.36 -2.47 -5.22
C CYS A 220 8.04 -2.54 -4.43
N VAL A 221 7.68 -1.49 -3.68
CA VAL A 221 6.36 -1.40 -3.01
C VAL A 221 5.25 -1.52 -4.03
N HIS A 222 5.27 -0.72 -5.11
CA HIS A 222 4.23 -0.75 -6.14
C HIS A 222 4.05 -2.15 -6.73
N THR A 223 5.15 -2.81 -7.07
CA THR A 223 5.14 -4.17 -7.61
C THR A 223 4.57 -5.16 -6.59
N ALA A 224 4.94 -5.05 -5.31
CA ALA A 224 4.39 -5.86 -4.24
C ALA A 224 2.87 -5.67 -4.08
N LEU A 225 2.40 -4.43 -4.12
CA LEU A 225 0.97 -4.09 -4.04
C LEU A 225 0.17 -4.65 -5.23
N GLN A 226 0.73 -4.62 -6.44
CA GLN A 226 0.11 -5.27 -7.60
C GLN A 226 0.09 -6.80 -7.47
N GLN A 227 1.14 -7.41 -6.91
CA GLN A 227 1.18 -8.86 -6.70
C GLN A 227 0.09 -9.29 -5.72
N ILE A 228 -0.10 -8.60 -4.61
CA ILE A 228 -1.14 -8.97 -3.64
C ILE A 228 -2.55 -8.80 -4.22
N GLN A 229 -2.82 -7.73 -4.98
CA GLN A 229 -4.09 -7.57 -5.68
C GLN A 229 -4.35 -8.73 -6.63
N THR A 230 -3.33 -9.10 -7.42
CA THR A 230 -3.42 -10.21 -8.37
C THR A 230 -3.68 -11.54 -7.65
N LEU A 231 -2.96 -11.82 -6.56
CA LEU A 231 -3.12 -13.05 -5.77
C LEU A 231 -4.53 -13.17 -5.20
N ARG A 232 -5.07 -12.10 -4.62
CA ARG A 232 -6.43 -12.09 -4.06
C ARG A 232 -7.52 -12.11 -5.15
N ALA A 233 -7.27 -11.49 -6.30
CA ALA A 233 -8.20 -11.53 -7.44
C ALA A 233 -8.27 -12.93 -8.09
N ARG A 234 -7.16 -13.68 -8.14
CA ARG A 234 -7.09 -15.04 -8.70
C ARG A 234 -7.97 -16.03 -7.95
N GLN A 235 -8.19 -15.82 -6.66
CA GLN A 235 -9.06 -16.67 -5.85
C GLN A 235 -10.55 -16.44 -6.10
N LYS A 236 -10.92 -15.26 -6.63
CA LYS A 236 -12.33 -14.84 -6.69
C LYS A 236 -12.94 -14.91 -8.08
N ASN A 237 -12.15 -14.77 -9.16
CA ASN A 237 -12.69 -14.59 -10.51
C ASN A 237 -11.89 -15.28 -11.62
N LEU A 238 -12.58 -15.61 -12.71
CA LEU A 238 -11.99 -15.93 -14.01
C LEU A 238 -11.15 -14.74 -14.48
N GLN A 239 -9.86 -14.95 -14.75
CA GLN A 239 -8.98 -13.89 -15.23
C GLN A 239 -8.83 -13.96 -16.75
N PHE A 240 -9.14 -12.85 -17.41
CA PHE A 240 -8.96 -12.68 -18.85
C PHE A 240 -7.74 -11.80 -19.09
N SER A 241 -6.74 -12.36 -19.77
CA SER A 241 -5.63 -11.60 -20.34
C SER A 241 -5.73 -11.72 -21.86
N GLY A 242 -5.27 -10.71 -22.61
CA GLY A 242 -5.29 -10.70 -24.08
C GLY A 242 -4.63 -11.91 -24.75
N SER A 243 -3.89 -12.74 -23.99
CA SER A 243 -3.33 -14.01 -24.44
C SER A 243 -3.91 -15.29 -23.81
N LYS A 244 -4.66 -15.24 -22.69
CA LYS A 244 -5.16 -16.43 -21.97
C LYS A 244 -6.40 -16.15 -21.12
N VAL A 245 -7.29 -17.14 -21.02
CA VAL A 245 -8.35 -17.19 -20.00
C VAL A 245 -7.91 -18.19 -18.94
N SER A 246 -7.71 -17.72 -17.70
CA SER A 246 -7.38 -18.59 -16.58
C SER A 246 -8.68 -18.94 -15.84
N PRO A 247 -9.03 -20.22 -15.70
CA PRO A 247 -10.22 -20.62 -14.93
C PRO A 247 -10.10 -20.11 -13.50
N SER A 248 -11.21 -19.62 -12.94
CA SER A 248 -11.33 -19.44 -11.49
C SER A 248 -11.00 -20.80 -10.85
N LEU A 249 -10.11 -20.81 -9.86
CA LEU A 249 -9.90 -21.98 -9.02
C LEU A 249 -11.23 -22.23 -8.29
N LYS A 250 -12.11 -23.04 -8.89
CA LYS A 250 -13.24 -23.60 -8.15
C LYS A 250 -12.62 -24.34 -6.98
N SER A 251 -12.95 -23.93 -5.76
CA SER A 251 -12.74 -24.71 -4.55
C SER A 251 -13.15 -26.14 -4.87
N GLN A 252 -12.16 -27.03 -5.06
CA GLN A 252 -12.43 -28.45 -5.11
C GLN A 252 -13.01 -28.79 -3.74
N GLY A 253 -14.19 -29.40 -3.75
CA GLY A 253 -15.10 -29.47 -2.60
C GLY A 253 -14.38 -29.80 -1.30
N MET A 254 -14.76 -29.04 -0.26
CA MET A 254 -14.44 -29.32 1.14
C MET A 254 -14.59 -30.82 1.43
N VAL A 255 -13.48 -31.53 1.53
CA VAL A 255 -13.43 -32.84 2.17
C VAL A 255 -13.39 -32.56 3.67
N THR A 256 -14.47 -32.90 4.36
CA THR A 256 -14.60 -32.73 5.81
C THR A 256 -13.77 -33.78 6.52
N THR A 257 -12.50 -33.47 6.82
CA THR A 257 -11.60 -33.91 7.94
C THR A 257 -10.14 -33.61 7.56
N PRO A 258 -9.15 -33.80 8.45
CA PRO A 258 -8.42 -32.83 9.28
C PRO A 258 -7.69 -31.64 8.56
N GLU A 259 -8.15 -31.19 7.38
CA GLU A 259 -7.56 -30.07 6.60
C GLU A 259 -7.98 -28.65 7.08
N SER A 260 -8.77 -28.52 8.14
CA SER A 260 -9.26 -27.22 8.64
C SER A 260 -8.16 -26.36 9.29
N ILE A 261 -7.10 -26.98 9.81
CA ILE A 261 -5.97 -26.31 10.45
C ILE A 261 -5.07 -25.64 9.40
N GLU A 262 -4.80 -26.31 8.27
CA GLU A 262 -4.03 -25.73 7.16
C GLU A 262 -4.81 -24.60 6.45
N THR A 263 -6.13 -24.76 6.31
CA THR A 263 -7.01 -23.75 5.70
C THR A 263 -7.10 -22.48 6.55
N SER A 264 -7.23 -22.61 7.88
CA SER A 264 -7.25 -21.46 8.79
C SER A 264 -5.90 -20.76 8.90
N GLY A 265 -4.79 -21.51 8.91
CA GLY A 265 -3.43 -20.95 8.85
C GLY A 265 -3.20 -20.14 7.57
N PHE A 266 -3.64 -20.64 6.42
CA PHE A 266 -3.53 -19.94 5.15
C PHE A 266 -4.38 -18.64 5.11
N ILE A 267 -5.65 -18.71 5.54
CA ILE A 267 -6.53 -17.52 5.59
C ILE A 267 -5.94 -16.43 6.50
N ASN A 268 -5.40 -16.82 7.65
CA ASN A 268 -4.75 -15.90 8.57
C ASN A 268 -3.50 -15.28 7.95
N ALA A 269 -2.64 -16.07 7.30
CA ALA A 269 -1.42 -15.59 6.67
C ALA A 269 -1.72 -14.67 5.46
N GLU A 270 -2.74 -14.99 4.66
CA GLU A 270 -3.20 -14.13 3.57
C GLU A 270 -3.77 -12.80 4.09
N SER A 271 -4.57 -12.84 5.15
CA SER A 271 -5.11 -11.64 5.79
C SER A 271 -3.99 -10.77 6.37
N THR A 272 -3.00 -11.40 7.00
CA THR A 272 -1.77 -10.79 7.51
C THR A 272 -1.03 -10.06 6.40
N ALA A 273 -0.75 -10.74 5.28
CA ALA A 273 -0.08 -10.14 4.13
C ALA A 273 -0.88 -8.96 3.55
N TYR A 274 -2.21 -9.03 3.58
CA TYR A 274 -3.05 -7.92 3.13
C TYR A 274 -3.01 -6.71 4.05
N TRP A 275 -3.03 -6.91 5.37
CA TRP A 275 -2.84 -5.83 6.33
C TRP A 275 -1.45 -5.20 6.25
N ALA A 276 -0.43 -6.03 6.00
CA ALA A 276 0.92 -5.55 5.70
C ALA A 276 0.88 -4.59 4.52
N ALA A 277 0.39 -5.07 3.38
CA ALA A 277 0.34 -4.31 2.14
C ALA A 277 -0.47 -3.02 2.28
N LEU A 278 -1.61 -3.06 2.99
CA LEU A 278 -2.42 -1.87 3.28
C LEU A 278 -1.66 -0.85 4.14
N THR A 279 -0.83 -1.33 5.08
CA THR A 279 0.03 -0.47 5.90
C THR A 279 1.08 0.23 5.05
N PHE A 280 1.76 -0.48 4.15
CA PHE A 280 2.73 0.10 3.22
C PHE A 280 2.09 1.10 2.27
N ASP A 281 0.95 0.75 1.68
CA ASP A 281 0.20 1.62 0.76
C ASP A 281 -0.22 2.93 1.44
N THR A 282 -0.74 2.83 2.67
CA THR A 282 -1.15 3.99 3.46
C THR A 282 0.04 4.82 3.91
N SER A 283 1.12 4.17 4.36
CA SER A 283 2.37 4.84 4.74
C SER A 283 2.97 5.64 3.59
N ALA A 284 3.08 5.05 2.40
CA ALA A 284 3.59 5.73 1.20
C ALA A 284 2.66 6.88 0.77
N SER A 285 1.34 6.70 0.90
CA SER A 285 0.38 7.78 0.60
C SER A 285 0.55 8.98 1.54
N LEU A 286 0.76 8.72 2.82
CA LEU A 286 0.97 9.76 3.83
C LEU A 286 2.34 10.43 3.71
N THR A 287 3.42 9.65 3.59
CA THR A 287 4.81 10.12 3.71
C THR A 287 5.42 10.58 2.39
N LEU A 288 4.99 10.00 1.26
CA LEU A 288 5.60 10.24 -0.05
C LEU A 288 4.60 10.84 -1.04
N ASN A 289 3.41 11.25 -0.58
CA ASN A 289 2.34 11.80 -1.42
C ASN A 289 1.94 10.87 -2.57
N CYS A 290 2.17 9.55 -2.44
CA CYS A 290 1.79 8.58 -3.44
C CYS A 290 0.26 8.45 -3.50
N ARG A 291 -0.30 8.10 -4.67
CA ARG A 291 -1.71 7.71 -4.73
C ARG A 291 -1.86 6.27 -4.21
N PRO A 292 -2.84 6.00 -3.32
CA PRO A 292 -3.03 4.65 -2.80
C PRO A 292 -3.45 3.69 -3.91
N LEU A 293 -2.91 2.47 -3.89
CA LEU A 293 -3.20 1.43 -4.87
C LEU A 293 -4.23 0.42 -4.36
N LEU A 294 -4.22 0.11 -3.06
CA LEU A 294 -5.09 -0.91 -2.46
C LEU A 294 -6.40 -0.36 -1.92
N SER A 295 -6.42 0.92 -1.58
CA SER A 295 -7.57 1.60 -0.99
C SER A 295 -7.92 2.86 -1.75
N SER A 296 -9.21 3.12 -1.91
CA SER A 296 -9.74 4.33 -2.52
C SER A 296 -9.28 5.57 -1.76
N GLY A 297 -9.07 6.68 -2.48
CA GLY A 297 -8.66 7.97 -1.92
C GLY A 297 -9.78 8.70 -1.17
N LEU A 298 -9.87 10.01 -1.38
CA LEU A 298 -10.88 10.89 -0.78
C LEU A 298 -12.31 10.34 -0.93
N PHE A 299 -12.63 9.82 -2.11
CA PHE A 299 -13.93 9.24 -2.40
C PHE A 299 -13.89 7.71 -2.32
N GLY A 300 -14.69 7.14 -1.42
CA GLY A 300 -15.00 5.71 -1.40
C GLY A 300 -14.37 4.90 -0.27
N PHE A 301 -13.30 5.39 0.38
CA PHE A 301 -12.61 4.64 1.44
C PHE A 301 -13.56 4.25 2.59
N GLU A 302 -14.55 5.08 2.93
CA GLU A 302 -15.51 4.82 4.00
C GLU A 302 -16.31 3.52 3.80
N SER A 303 -16.55 3.14 2.54
CA SER A 303 -17.31 1.94 2.18
C SER A 303 -16.48 0.66 2.24
N GLU A 304 -15.16 0.77 2.26
CA GLU A 304 -14.27 -0.38 2.18
C GLU A 304 -14.27 -1.20 3.46
N LEU A 305 -14.18 -2.52 3.30
CA LEU A 305 -14.21 -3.46 4.42
C LEU A 305 -13.12 -3.22 5.47
N PRO A 306 -11.84 -2.95 5.11
CA PRO A 306 -10.78 -2.78 6.12
C PRO A 306 -11.07 -1.64 7.09
N TRP A 307 -11.49 -0.48 6.57
CA TRP A 307 -11.75 0.71 7.39
C TRP A 307 -13.03 0.61 8.21
N ARG A 308 -14.03 -0.13 7.72
CA ARG A 308 -15.20 -0.49 8.55
C ARG A 308 -14.81 -1.44 9.67
N LEU A 309 -13.95 -2.43 9.37
CA LEU A 309 -13.49 -3.39 10.37
C LEU A 309 -12.69 -2.70 11.49
N VAL A 310 -11.78 -1.78 11.18
CA VAL A 310 -11.06 -0.99 12.20
C VAL A 310 -12.04 -0.25 13.13
N ARG A 311 -13.07 0.39 12.56
CA ARG A 311 -14.09 1.10 13.35
C ARG A 311 -14.91 0.16 14.24
N THR A 312 -15.30 -0.99 13.72
CA THR A 312 -16.02 -2.00 14.51
C THR A 312 -15.13 -2.56 15.63
N CYS A 313 -13.87 -2.89 15.34
CA CYS A 313 -12.91 -3.38 16.33
C CYS A 313 -12.67 -2.37 17.45
N ALA A 314 -12.64 -1.07 17.15
CA ALA A 314 -12.51 -0.03 18.17
C ALA A 314 -13.70 0.00 19.13
N LYS A 315 -14.93 -0.13 18.61
CA LYS A 315 -16.14 -0.20 19.45
C LYS A 315 -16.13 -1.43 20.35
N MET A 316 -15.82 -2.60 19.79
CA MET A 316 -15.72 -3.84 20.57
C MET A 316 -14.62 -3.76 21.63
N PHE A 317 -13.49 -3.14 21.29
CA PHE A 317 -12.40 -2.91 22.24
C PHE A 317 -12.86 -2.00 23.38
N ASP A 318 -13.50 -0.86 23.08
CA ASP A 318 -13.98 0.09 24.09
C ASP A 318 -14.97 -0.58 25.06
N GLU A 319 -15.98 -1.30 24.53
CA GLU A 319 -16.93 -2.08 25.33
C GLU A 319 -16.21 -3.09 26.23
N THR A 320 -15.23 -3.81 25.70
CA THR A 320 -14.45 -4.79 26.46
C THR A 320 -13.58 -4.12 27.54
N ALA A 321 -12.94 -3.00 27.21
CA ALA A 321 -12.01 -2.29 28.09
C ALA A 321 -12.73 -1.62 29.27
N GLN A 322 -13.99 -1.23 29.12
CA GLN A 322 -14.80 -0.70 30.22
C GLN A 322 -14.95 -1.66 31.40
N HIS A 323 -14.80 -2.97 31.16
CA HIS A 323 -14.94 -4.02 32.15
C HIS A 323 -13.60 -4.36 32.83
N TRP A 324 -12.50 -3.76 32.37
CA TRP A 324 -11.18 -3.97 32.97
C TRP A 324 -11.04 -3.12 34.23
N SER A 325 -10.36 -3.66 35.24
CA SER A 325 -10.01 -2.91 36.45
C SER A 325 -9.16 -1.70 36.06
N ARG A 326 -9.52 -0.52 36.58
CA ARG A 326 -8.85 0.76 36.26
C ARG A 326 -7.52 0.94 37.02
N GLY A 327 -6.75 -0.13 37.21
CA GLY A 327 -5.50 -0.11 37.99
C GLY A 327 -4.33 -0.74 37.24
N SER A 328 -3.17 -0.08 37.27
CA SER A 328 -1.92 -0.55 36.66
C SER A 328 -1.45 -1.93 37.17
N SER A 329 -1.89 -2.35 38.36
CA SER A 329 -1.52 -3.64 38.97
C SER A 329 -1.81 -4.84 38.06
N ASP A 330 -2.90 -4.77 37.28
CA ASP A 330 -3.34 -5.88 36.42
C ASP A 330 -2.77 -5.79 34.99
N MET A 331 -1.90 -4.81 34.72
CA MET A 331 -1.24 -4.65 33.42
C MET A 331 -0.14 -5.71 33.25
N THR A 332 -0.43 -6.72 32.42
CA THR A 332 0.49 -7.78 32.01
C THR A 332 0.99 -7.54 30.57
N ASP A 333 2.04 -8.24 30.15
CA ASP A 333 2.51 -8.22 28.76
C ASP A 333 1.41 -8.58 27.76
N GLU A 334 0.60 -9.61 28.05
CA GLU A 334 -0.49 -10.02 27.17
C GLU A 334 -1.55 -8.92 27.05
N ARG A 335 -1.96 -8.32 28.17
CA ARG A 335 -2.92 -7.21 28.18
C ARG A 335 -2.38 -6.00 27.42
N ALA A 336 -1.14 -5.62 27.68
CA ALA A 336 -0.49 -4.49 27.00
C ALA A 336 -0.41 -4.73 25.49
N ASN A 337 -0.04 -5.94 25.06
CA ASN A 337 -0.01 -6.28 23.63
C ASN A 337 -1.40 -6.23 22.97
N GLN A 338 -2.46 -6.63 23.68
CA GLN A 338 -3.84 -6.51 23.17
C GLN A 338 -4.24 -5.04 22.96
N ILE A 339 -3.92 -4.17 23.93
CA ILE A 339 -4.16 -2.72 23.85
C ILE A 339 -3.38 -2.12 22.67
N ILE A 340 -2.08 -2.42 22.59
CA ILE A 340 -1.20 -1.87 21.55
C ILE A 340 -1.63 -2.34 20.17
N ALA A 341 -2.02 -3.60 19.99
CA ALA A 341 -2.48 -4.13 18.70
C ALA A 341 -3.80 -3.48 18.23
N ALA A 342 -4.75 -3.27 19.15
CA ALA A 342 -6.00 -2.58 18.85
C ALA A 342 -5.75 -1.12 18.44
N ALA A 343 -4.92 -0.42 19.22
CA ALA A 343 -4.52 0.97 18.95
C ALA A 343 -3.70 1.10 17.65
N ALA A 344 -2.86 0.13 17.31
CA ALA A 344 -2.09 0.12 16.06
C ALA A 344 -2.98 0.04 14.80
N SER A 345 -4.09 -0.69 14.88
CA SER A 345 -5.10 -0.73 13.82
C SER A 345 -5.78 0.64 13.64
N TRP A 346 -6.08 1.33 14.74
CA TRP A 346 -6.63 2.69 14.69
C TRP A 346 -5.62 3.71 14.17
N LYS A 347 -4.35 3.59 14.56
CA LYS A 347 -3.25 4.42 14.03
C LYS A 347 -3.21 4.36 12.51
N LEU A 348 -3.39 3.17 11.92
CA LEU A 348 -3.43 3.03 10.47
C LEU A 348 -4.63 3.78 9.83
N LEU A 349 -5.80 3.77 10.48
CA LEU A 349 -6.94 4.59 10.04
C LEU A 349 -6.63 6.10 10.15
N GLY A 350 -5.99 6.55 11.23
CA GLY A 350 -5.55 7.93 11.39
C GLY A 350 -4.59 8.36 10.27
N TRP A 351 -3.65 7.49 9.90
CA TRP A 351 -2.75 7.71 8.76
C TRP A 351 -3.52 7.81 7.44
N LYS A 352 -4.50 6.93 7.23
CA LYS A 352 -5.35 6.96 6.04
C LYS A 352 -6.12 8.26 5.92
N LEU A 353 -6.75 8.71 7.02
CA LEU A 353 -7.51 9.96 7.05
C LEU A 353 -6.61 11.16 6.80
N THR A 354 -5.41 11.18 7.38
CA THR A 354 -4.44 12.25 7.15
C THR A 354 -3.97 12.26 5.69
N ALA A 355 -3.71 11.09 5.10
CA ALA A 355 -3.38 10.99 3.67
C ALA A 355 -4.52 11.46 2.76
N ILE A 356 -5.79 11.21 3.13
CA ILE A 356 -6.96 11.71 2.41
C ILE A 356 -7.07 13.23 2.50
N PHE A 357 -6.82 13.82 3.67
CA PHE A 357 -6.76 15.28 3.81
C PHE A 357 -5.65 15.88 2.94
N LYS A 358 -4.46 15.26 2.92
CA LYS A 358 -3.37 15.64 2.01
C LYS A 358 -3.78 15.55 0.54
N GLU A 359 -4.47 14.49 0.15
CA GLU A 359 -5.02 14.31 -1.20
C GLU A 359 -6.02 15.42 -1.54
N ALA A 360 -6.93 15.76 -0.61
CA ALA A 360 -7.92 16.82 -0.80
C ALA A 360 -7.27 18.18 -1.12
N LEU A 361 -6.24 18.55 -0.36
CA LEU A 361 -5.47 19.78 -0.57
C LEU A 361 -4.65 19.74 -1.86
N ARG A 362 -3.89 18.66 -2.08
CA ARG A 362 -2.99 18.51 -3.24
C ARG A 362 -3.75 18.56 -4.56
N ASP A 363 -4.90 17.88 -4.62
CA ASP A 363 -5.69 17.77 -5.86
C ASP A 363 -6.66 18.96 -6.04
N GLY A 364 -6.65 19.95 -5.13
CA GLY A 364 -7.39 21.19 -5.25
C GLY A 364 -8.92 21.00 -5.14
N HIS A 365 -9.37 20.12 -4.25
CA HIS A 365 -10.79 19.86 -4.04
C HIS A 365 -11.50 21.05 -3.37
N ASP A 366 -12.83 21.10 -3.53
CA ASP A 366 -13.68 22.14 -2.96
C ASP A 366 -13.56 22.20 -1.42
N GLU A 367 -13.76 23.40 -0.86
CA GLU A 367 -13.61 23.66 0.59
C GLU A 367 -14.48 22.74 1.45
N SER A 368 -15.65 22.31 0.96
CA SER A 368 -16.50 21.35 1.67
C SER A 368 -15.83 19.98 1.84
N GLU A 369 -15.11 19.51 0.82
CA GLU A 369 -14.42 18.22 0.86
C GLU A 369 -13.13 18.30 1.68
N VAL A 370 -12.38 19.40 1.56
CA VAL A 370 -11.21 19.67 2.40
C VAL A 370 -11.61 19.69 3.87
N ARG A 371 -12.67 20.45 4.21
CA ARG A 371 -13.15 20.55 5.60
C ARG A 371 -13.71 19.24 6.11
N LYS A 372 -14.40 18.47 5.28
CA LYS A 372 -14.87 17.12 5.64
C LYS A 372 -13.69 16.18 5.95
N ALA A 373 -12.66 16.17 5.10
CA ALA A 373 -11.47 15.35 5.32
C ALA A 373 -10.72 15.78 6.60
N TYR A 374 -10.57 17.08 6.81
CA TYR A 374 -9.98 17.65 8.03
C TYR A 374 -10.73 17.22 9.30
N LEU A 375 -12.05 17.41 9.33
CA LEU A 375 -12.88 17.01 10.47
C LEU A 375 -12.78 15.51 10.76
N ALA A 376 -12.70 14.68 9.72
CA ALA A 376 -12.51 13.24 9.89
C ALA A 376 -11.18 12.90 10.58
N VAL A 377 -10.09 13.63 10.27
CA VAL A 377 -8.81 13.49 10.97
C VAL A 377 -8.94 13.89 12.44
N VAL A 378 -9.50 15.08 12.71
CA VAL A 378 -9.68 15.59 14.07
C VAL A 378 -10.54 14.65 14.92
N ASP A 379 -11.65 14.15 14.37
CA ASP A 379 -12.52 13.19 15.05
C ASP A 379 -11.82 11.85 15.31
N SER A 380 -10.96 11.40 14.40
CA SER A 380 -10.13 10.20 14.62
C SER A 380 -9.13 10.39 15.75
N ILE A 381 -8.54 11.59 15.88
CA ILE A 381 -7.63 11.94 16.97
C ILE A 381 -8.37 11.92 18.31
N LYS A 382 -9.53 12.60 18.38
CA LYS A 382 -10.39 12.61 19.58
C LYS A 382 -10.79 11.20 20.02
N GLN A 383 -11.20 10.36 19.06
CA GLN A 383 -11.58 8.97 19.33
C GLN A 383 -10.39 8.15 19.86
N PHE A 384 -9.18 8.32 19.32
CA PHE A 384 -8.00 7.64 19.86
C PHE A 384 -7.71 8.08 21.30
N GLY A 385 -7.81 9.39 21.56
CA GLY A 385 -7.65 9.98 22.89
C GLY A 385 -8.66 9.45 23.92
N THR A 386 -9.90 9.19 23.50
CA THR A 386 -10.93 8.62 24.39
C THR A 386 -10.77 7.12 24.59
N VAL A 387 -10.55 6.36 23.51
CA VAL A 387 -10.61 4.89 23.53
C VAL A 387 -9.29 4.26 23.97
N TYR A 388 -8.15 4.75 23.48
CA TYR A 388 -6.86 4.06 23.64
C TYR A 388 -5.90 4.76 24.60
N ARG A 389 -5.84 6.10 24.60
CA ARG A 389 -4.85 6.86 25.40
C ARG A 389 -4.87 6.49 26.89
N PRO A 390 -6.01 6.38 27.59
CA PRO A 390 -6.01 6.03 29.02
C PRO A 390 -5.36 4.67 29.29
N MET A 391 -5.61 3.68 28.44
CA MET A 391 -5.04 2.34 28.59
C MET A 391 -3.55 2.30 28.20
N LEU A 392 -3.14 3.07 27.19
CA LEU A 392 -1.74 3.20 26.80
C LEU A 392 -0.90 3.91 27.88
N ASP A 393 -1.49 4.86 28.61
CA ASP A 393 -0.85 5.51 29.75
C ASP A 393 -0.66 4.53 30.93
N GLU A 394 -1.63 3.64 31.17
CA GLU A 394 -1.46 2.55 32.14
C GLU A 394 -0.37 1.54 31.71
N CYS A 395 -0.25 1.24 30.41
CA CYS A 395 0.88 0.47 29.89
C CYS A 395 2.21 1.18 30.18
N HIS A 396 2.27 2.50 29.97
CA HIS A 396 3.46 3.30 30.23
C HIS A 396 3.85 3.32 31.71
N LYS A 397 2.89 3.44 32.63
CA LYS A 397 3.14 3.38 34.08
C LYS A 397 3.78 2.05 34.52
N ARG A 398 3.50 0.95 33.82
CA ARG A 398 4.03 -0.39 34.12
C ARG A 398 5.19 -0.80 33.22
N MET A 399 5.72 0.12 32.42
CA MET A 399 6.67 -0.18 31.35
C MET A 399 7.94 -0.89 31.83
N GLN A 400 8.42 -0.62 33.05
CA GLN A 400 9.58 -1.32 33.63
C GLN A 400 9.36 -2.83 33.79
N PHE A 401 8.11 -3.27 33.94
CA PHE A 401 7.73 -4.68 34.12
C PHE A 401 7.32 -5.39 32.82
N LEU A 402 7.23 -4.65 31.70
CA LEU A 402 6.86 -5.22 30.41
C LEU A 402 8.10 -5.74 29.67
N GLY A 403 7.91 -6.78 28.87
CA GLY A 403 8.95 -7.36 28.03
C GLY A 403 9.44 -6.40 26.94
N GLN A 404 10.67 -6.62 26.47
CA GLN A 404 11.30 -5.77 25.45
C GLN A 404 10.51 -5.66 24.14
N GLN A 405 9.79 -6.72 23.74
CA GLN A 405 8.92 -6.70 22.57
C GLN A 405 7.73 -5.75 22.77
N THR A 406 7.08 -5.81 23.93
CA THR A 406 5.98 -4.91 24.28
C THR A 406 6.45 -3.45 24.33
N LYS A 407 7.64 -3.19 24.89
CA LYS A 407 8.27 -1.86 24.88
C LYS A 407 8.49 -1.34 23.46
N LEU A 408 9.05 -2.17 22.57
CA LEU A 408 9.28 -1.83 21.17
C LEU A 408 7.96 -1.53 20.43
N ARG A 409 6.93 -2.34 20.66
CA ARG A 409 5.60 -2.16 20.05
C ARG A 409 4.92 -0.88 20.52
N TRP A 410 4.99 -0.59 21.82
CA TRP A 410 4.48 0.65 22.38
C TRP A 410 5.23 1.86 21.82
N PHE A 411 6.57 1.81 21.79
CA PHE A 411 7.40 2.86 21.20
C PHE A 411 6.99 3.14 19.73
N SER A 412 6.90 2.09 18.93
CA SER A 412 6.53 2.20 17.52
C SER A 412 5.11 2.76 17.33
N LEU A 413 4.15 2.35 18.16
CA LEU A 413 2.79 2.88 18.13
C LEU A 413 2.76 4.37 18.45
N MET A 414 3.36 4.76 19.59
CA MET A 414 3.31 6.15 20.06
C MET A 414 4.04 7.10 19.10
N LEU A 415 5.21 6.68 18.60
CA LEU A 415 5.97 7.45 17.61
C LEU A 415 5.14 7.65 16.33
N HIS A 416 4.66 6.56 15.74
CA HIS A 416 3.95 6.62 14.47
C HIS A 416 2.59 7.31 14.55
N TYR A 417 1.85 7.13 15.63
CA TYR A 417 0.56 7.79 15.82
C TYR A 417 0.74 9.31 15.90
N HIS A 418 1.61 9.80 16.78
CA HIS A 418 1.82 11.23 16.92
C HIS A 418 2.59 11.85 15.74
N LEU A 419 3.42 11.07 15.03
CA LEU A 419 4.01 11.50 13.76
C LEU A 419 2.94 11.90 12.74
N SER A 420 1.81 11.18 12.67
CA SER A 420 0.73 11.57 11.73
C SER A 420 0.08 12.91 12.08
N ILE A 421 0.05 13.28 13.36
CA ILE A 421 -0.44 14.58 13.82
C ILE A 421 0.57 15.67 13.46
N LEU A 422 1.87 15.45 13.67
CA LEU A 422 2.91 16.39 13.25
C LEU A 422 2.89 16.59 11.73
N MET A 423 2.67 15.52 10.96
CA MET A 423 2.52 15.60 9.51
C MET A 423 1.24 16.33 9.07
N LEU A 424 0.14 16.21 9.83
CA LEU A 424 -1.07 16.99 9.60
C LEU A 424 -0.77 18.49 9.74
N VAL A 425 -0.10 18.88 10.83
CA VAL A 425 0.29 20.26 11.09
C VAL A 425 1.21 20.78 9.99
N ASP A 426 2.24 20.01 9.64
CA ASP A 426 3.17 20.39 8.57
C ASP A 426 2.47 20.59 7.22
N VAL A 427 1.51 19.72 6.87
CA VAL A 427 0.71 19.88 5.65
C VAL A 427 -0.11 21.16 5.68
N ILE A 428 -0.73 21.48 6.83
CA ILE A 428 -1.52 22.71 6.98
C ILE A 428 -0.61 23.94 6.80
N GLU A 429 0.58 23.94 7.40
CA GLU A 429 1.55 25.03 7.28
C GLU A 429 2.08 25.17 5.84
N VAL A 430 2.48 24.07 5.21
CA VAL A 430 3.02 24.07 3.82
C VAL A 430 1.97 24.49 2.79
N THR A 431 0.69 24.25 3.08
CA THR A 431 -0.42 24.67 2.21
C THR A 431 -1.05 26.01 2.59
N ASP A 432 -0.46 26.74 3.55
CA ASP A 432 -0.90 28.04 4.03
C ASP A 432 -2.36 28.06 4.57
N ARG A 433 -2.86 26.90 5.04
CA ARG A 433 -4.20 26.72 5.59
C ARG A 433 -4.28 27.01 7.09
N HIS A 434 -3.66 28.10 7.51
CA HIS A 434 -3.55 28.51 8.92
C HIS A 434 -4.90 28.65 9.63
N ASP A 435 -6.00 28.82 8.88
CA ASP A 435 -7.38 28.80 9.39
C ASP A 435 -7.73 27.48 10.10
N LEU A 436 -7.09 26.36 9.74
CA LEU A 436 -7.32 25.05 10.34
C LEU A 436 -6.47 24.81 11.60
N LEU A 437 -5.37 25.55 11.83
CA LEU A 437 -4.45 25.28 12.94
C LEU A 437 -5.06 25.58 14.32
N ALA A 438 -5.90 26.60 14.42
CA ALA A 438 -6.48 27.04 15.69
C ALA A 438 -7.25 25.91 16.40
N ASP A 439 -7.92 25.06 15.62
CA ASP A 439 -8.73 23.95 16.10
C ASP A 439 -7.91 22.76 16.65
N ILE A 440 -6.60 22.70 16.36
CA ILE A 440 -5.70 21.60 16.73
C ILE A 440 -4.46 22.05 17.50
N ALA A 441 -4.39 23.29 17.99
CA ALA A 441 -3.22 23.83 18.68
C ALA A 441 -2.80 22.98 19.90
N ASP A 442 -3.77 22.60 20.74
CA ASP A 442 -3.52 21.73 21.91
C ASP A 442 -3.11 20.31 21.48
N ILE A 443 -3.73 19.80 20.41
CA ILE A 443 -3.43 18.49 19.83
C ILE A 443 -1.98 18.46 19.29
N SER A 444 -1.55 19.53 18.61
CA SER A 444 -0.18 19.70 18.12
C SER A 444 0.82 19.69 19.27
N THR A 445 0.54 20.48 20.31
CA THR A 445 1.41 20.60 21.49
C THR A 445 1.55 19.25 22.23
N ASP A 446 0.45 18.50 22.41
CA ASP A 446 0.51 17.13 22.99
C ASP A 446 1.32 16.19 22.08
N ALA A 447 1.16 16.28 20.76
CA ALA A 447 1.91 15.45 19.82
C ALA A 447 3.42 15.76 19.84
N GLU A 448 3.82 17.03 19.84
CA GLU A 448 5.22 17.46 19.95
C GLU A 448 5.85 16.90 21.23
N ASN A 449 5.20 17.11 22.37
CA ASN A 449 5.65 16.58 23.66
C ASN A 449 5.74 15.04 23.66
N THR A 450 4.73 14.37 23.09
CA THR A 450 4.68 12.90 23.09
C THR A 450 5.73 12.29 22.18
N VAL A 451 6.00 12.87 21.00
CA VAL A 451 7.09 12.39 20.12
C VAL A 451 8.44 12.59 20.82
N MET A 452 8.70 13.75 21.42
CA MET A 452 9.95 14.01 22.15
C MET A 452 10.16 12.98 23.28
N ASN A 453 9.13 12.76 24.10
CA ASN A 453 9.17 11.77 25.19
C ASN A 453 9.33 10.33 24.67
N THR A 454 8.73 10.01 23.52
CA THR A 454 8.84 8.69 22.90
C THR A 454 10.25 8.45 22.35
N LEU A 455 10.88 9.45 21.73
CA LEU A 455 12.28 9.37 21.30
C LEU A 455 13.22 9.19 22.49
N ALA A 456 13.04 9.98 23.55
CA ALA A 456 13.77 9.81 24.81
C ALA A 456 13.55 8.39 25.38
N PHE A 457 12.32 7.89 25.38
CA PHE A 457 12.02 6.52 25.80
C PHE A 457 12.80 5.48 24.99
N GLY A 458 12.83 5.63 23.66
CA GLY A 458 13.55 4.73 22.74
C GLY A 458 15.08 4.76 22.92
N LEU A 459 15.63 5.88 23.38
CA LEU A 459 17.05 6.02 23.72
C LEU A 459 17.41 5.39 25.07
N HIS A 460 16.53 5.47 26.07
CA HIS A 460 16.79 4.99 27.42
C HIS A 460 16.40 3.52 27.66
N ASN A 461 15.61 2.93 26.76
CA ASN A 461 15.25 1.52 26.80
C ASN A 461 16.01 0.75 25.74
N THR A 462 16.44 -0.45 26.11
CA THR A 462 17.24 -1.31 25.24
C THR A 462 16.49 -2.56 24.80
N PHE A 463 16.91 -3.11 23.67
CA PHE A 463 16.47 -4.38 23.13
C PHE A 463 17.69 -5.29 22.92
N THR A 464 17.58 -6.54 23.35
CA THR A 464 18.62 -7.54 23.20
C THR A 464 18.27 -8.51 22.09
N LEU A 465 19.15 -8.59 21.09
CA LEU A 465 19.07 -9.50 19.95
C LEU A 465 20.04 -10.67 20.16
N ARG A 466 19.65 -11.87 19.72
CA ARG A 466 20.48 -13.08 19.82
C ARG A 466 20.99 -13.46 18.44
N ARG A 467 22.32 -13.44 18.26
CA ARG A 467 22.94 -13.93 17.02
C ARG A 467 23.10 -15.46 17.09
N PRO A 468 22.59 -16.21 16.10
CA PRO A 468 22.90 -17.64 15.97
C PRO A 468 24.41 -17.84 15.83
N PRO A 469 25.01 -18.87 16.45
CA PRO A 469 26.44 -19.14 16.31
C PRO A 469 26.81 -19.33 14.84
N ASP A 470 27.98 -18.79 14.47
CA ASP A 470 28.51 -18.86 13.12
C ASP A 470 28.69 -20.34 12.71
N PRO A 471 28.14 -20.79 11.57
CA PRO A 471 28.31 -22.18 11.11
C PRO A 471 29.79 -22.61 11.04
N ASP A 472 30.72 -21.68 10.81
CA ASP A 472 32.16 -21.97 10.76
C ASP A 472 32.79 -22.25 12.15
N THR A 473 32.06 -22.04 13.24
CA THR A 473 32.49 -22.33 14.62
C THR A 473 31.86 -23.59 15.23
N LEU A 474 31.08 -24.36 14.44
CA LEU A 474 30.47 -25.63 14.83
C LEU A 474 31.54 -26.72 15.04
N GLY A 475 32.18 -26.69 16.20
CA GLY A 475 33.22 -27.64 16.61
C GLY A 475 34.04 -27.21 17.82
N GLN A 476 33.99 -25.93 18.21
CA GLN A 476 34.60 -25.48 19.46
C GLN A 476 33.60 -25.56 20.62
N GLU A 477 33.92 -26.40 21.61
CA GLU A 477 33.25 -26.38 22.91
C GLU A 477 33.34 -24.97 23.49
N GLY A 478 32.21 -24.24 23.47
CA GLY A 478 32.13 -22.87 23.98
C GLY A 478 31.58 -21.81 23.02
N ALA A 479 31.01 -22.16 21.86
CA ALA A 479 30.30 -21.21 20.98
C ALA A 479 29.10 -20.56 21.71
N ARG A 480 29.36 -19.48 22.47
CA ARG A 480 28.35 -18.68 23.13
C ARG A 480 27.50 -17.98 22.07
N GLU A 481 26.17 -18.08 22.19
CA GLU A 481 25.26 -17.18 21.49
C GLU A 481 25.73 -15.74 21.71
N ALA A 482 26.09 -15.05 20.62
CA ALA A 482 26.51 -13.66 20.72
C ALA A 482 25.27 -12.80 20.89
N THR A 483 24.98 -12.39 22.12
CA THR A 483 23.92 -11.43 22.41
C THR A 483 24.47 -10.01 22.28
N PHE A 484 23.68 -9.12 21.69
CA PHE A 484 24.00 -7.70 21.67
C PHE A 484 22.77 -6.87 22.05
N THR A 485 23.01 -5.80 22.80
CA THR A 485 21.97 -4.95 23.36
C THR A 485 22.12 -3.55 22.77
N VAL A 486 21.04 -3.03 22.21
CA VAL A 486 20.99 -1.72 21.54
C VAL A 486 19.79 -0.92 22.04
N PRO A 487 19.80 0.42 21.95
CA PRO A 487 18.59 1.21 22.19
C PRO A 487 17.43 0.78 21.28
N ILE A 488 16.20 0.87 21.76
CA ILE A 488 14.99 0.53 20.99
C ILE A 488 14.93 1.31 19.67
N VAL A 489 15.36 2.57 19.69
CA VAL A 489 15.37 3.41 18.48
C VAL A 489 16.29 2.88 17.38
N SER A 490 17.32 2.08 17.71
CA SER A 490 18.24 1.49 16.74
C SER A 490 17.65 0.33 15.94
N ILE A 491 16.53 -0.23 16.39
CA ILE A 491 15.86 -1.37 15.74
C ILE A 491 14.45 -1.00 15.24
N ASP A 492 14.17 0.29 15.12
CA ASP A 492 12.94 0.75 14.48
C ASP A 492 12.92 0.27 13.01
N PRO A 493 11.85 -0.41 12.55
CA PRO A 493 11.80 -0.97 11.20
C PRO A 493 11.62 0.10 10.11
N TYR A 494 11.34 1.35 10.48
CA TYR A 494 11.14 2.49 9.60
C TYR A 494 12.00 3.67 10.08
N PRO A 495 13.33 3.61 9.95
CA PRO A 495 14.21 4.67 10.43
C PRO A 495 13.87 6.04 9.83
N HIS A 496 13.29 6.08 8.63
CA HIS A 496 12.83 7.32 7.99
C HIS A 496 11.65 7.98 8.72
N HIS A 497 10.78 7.22 9.42
CA HIS A 497 9.74 7.82 10.27
C HIS A 497 10.35 8.50 11.50
N ALA A 498 11.38 7.90 12.09
CA ALA A 498 12.12 8.55 13.19
C ALA A 498 12.86 9.81 12.70
N VAL A 499 13.47 9.77 11.50
CA VAL A 499 14.06 10.97 10.86
C VAL A 499 13.01 12.07 10.66
N ALA A 500 11.84 11.73 10.10
CA ALA A 500 10.76 12.70 9.90
C ALA A 500 10.28 13.29 11.24
N GLY A 501 10.13 12.47 12.28
CA GLY A 501 9.79 12.93 13.62
C GLY A 501 10.83 13.89 14.20
N VAL A 502 12.13 13.61 14.01
CA VAL A 502 13.22 14.50 14.43
C VAL A 502 13.16 15.84 13.70
N GLN A 503 12.93 15.84 12.38
CA GLN A 503 12.87 17.07 11.59
C GLN A 503 11.66 17.95 11.95
N LEU A 504 10.48 17.33 12.12
CA LEU A 504 9.27 18.05 12.51
C LEU A 504 9.37 18.60 13.95
N LEU A 505 9.98 17.84 14.87
CA LEU A 505 10.27 18.35 16.22
C LEU A 505 11.28 19.48 16.20
N ARG A 506 12.32 19.40 15.37
CA ARG A 506 13.31 20.48 15.24
C ARG A 506 12.63 21.79 14.84
N LYS A 507 11.73 21.74 13.84
CA LYS A 507 10.91 22.89 13.43
C LYS A 507 10.11 23.48 14.60
N ALA A 508 9.45 22.65 15.40
CA ALA A 508 8.67 23.08 16.56
C ALA A 508 9.55 23.68 17.69
N ILE A 509 10.70 23.07 17.97
CA ILE A 509 11.66 23.54 18.99
C ILE A 509 12.27 24.89 18.59
N ASP A 510 12.68 25.03 17.32
CA ASP A 510 13.21 26.28 16.79
C ASP A 510 12.16 27.40 16.83
N ARG A 511 10.90 27.08 16.49
CA ARG A 511 9.75 27.99 16.63
C ARG A 511 9.60 28.46 18.08
N ASP A 512 9.54 27.54 19.03
CA ASP A 512 9.28 27.88 20.44
C ASP A 512 10.46 28.60 21.11
N PHE A 513 11.70 28.32 20.69
CA PHE A 513 12.87 29.09 21.09
C PHE A 513 12.85 30.51 20.51
N GLY A 514 12.52 30.64 19.21
CA GLY A 514 12.44 31.92 18.52
C GLY A 514 11.42 32.89 19.12
N VAL A 515 10.34 32.38 19.72
CA VAL A 515 9.34 33.19 20.44
C VAL A 515 9.59 33.29 21.96
N GLY A 516 10.69 32.73 22.47
CA GLY A 516 11.08 32.81 23.88
C GLY A 516 10.23 31.97 24.84
N LYS A 517 9.53 30.92 24.35
CA LYS A 517 8.76 30.01 25.21
C LYS A 517 9.66 29.03 25.99
N ILE A 518 10.83 28.71 25.47
CA ILE A 518 11.81 27.82 26.10
C ILE A 518 13.15 28.53 26.30
N THR A 519 13.87 28.14 27.35
CA THR A 519 15.20 28.70 27.65
C THR A 519 16.28 28.09 26.76
N ASP A 520 17.45 28.72 26.69
CA ASP A 520 18.60 28.17 25.95
C ASP A 520 19.02 26.79 26.50
N GLU A 521 19.00 26.60 27.82
CA GLU A 521 19.33 25.29 28.42
C GLU A 521 18.33 24.21 27.99
N THR A 522 17.04 24.56 27.93
CA THR A 522 15.99 23.65 27.47
C THR A 522 16.16 23.34 25.99
N TYR A 523 16.43 24.36 25.17
CA TYR A 523 16.70 24.23 23.74
C TYR A 523 17.85 23.25 23.47
N GLN A 524 19.00 23.43 24.12
CA GLN A 524 20.15 22.54 23.98
C GLN A 524 19.85 21.09 24.43
N SER A 525 19.10 20.92 25.51
CA SER A 525 18.70 19.59 26.00
C SER A 525 17.78 18.85 25.00
N LEU A 526 16.82 19.57 24.40
CA LEU A 526 15.93 18.99 23.40
C LEU A 526 16.70 18.63 22.12
N LEU A 527 17.58 19.51 21.65
CA LEU A 527 18.44 19.22 20.50
C LEU A 527 19.37 18.02 20.74
N SER A 528 19.95 17.90 21.94
CA SER A 528 20.78 16.74 22.31
C SER A 528 20.02 15.42 22.18
N THR A 529 18.73 15.40 22.54
CA THR A 529 17.87 14.21 22.39
C THR A 529 17.64 13.85 20.93
N LEU A 530 17.39 14.85 20.08
CA LEU A 530 17.23 14.65 18.63
C LEU A 530 18.54 14.16 17.97
N GLU A 531 19.68 14.74 18.33
CA GLU A 531 20.99 14.35 17.81
C GLU A 531 21.34 12.90 18.21
N ARG A 532 21.12 12.53 19.48
CA ARG A 532 21.32 11.16 19.96
C ARG A 532 20.41 10.17 19.23
N THR A 533 19.17 10.56 18.95
CA THR A 533 18.23 9.75 18.15
C THR A 533 18.85 9.44 16.79
N LEU A 534 19.29 10.46 16.05
CA LEU A 534 19.89 10.28 14.73
C LEU A 534 21.16 9.41 14.75
N LYS A 535 22.02 9.55 15.77
CA LYS A 535 23.24 8.73 15.94
C LYS A 535 22.96 7.25 16.15
N HIS A 536 21.79 6.91 16.69
CA HIS A 536 21.39 5.54 16.95
C HIS A 536 20.60 4.89 15.80
N LEU A 537 20.13 5.67 14.82
CA LEU A 537 19.56 5.15 13.59
C LEU A 537 20.63 4.52 12.68
N PRO A 538 20.26 3.74 11.65
CA PRO A 538 21.22 3.11 10.74
C PRO A 538 22.12 4.14 10.05
N GLN A 539 23.39 4.20 10.47
CA GLN A 539 24.35 5.20 9.97
C GLN A 539 24.72 4.98 8.49
N SER A 540 24.47 3.80 7.94
CA SER A 540 24.59 3.56 6.51
C SER A 540 23.48 4.24 5.70
N SER A 541 22.42 4.77 6.31
CA SER A 541 21.30 5.36 5.57
C SER A 541 21.61 6.77 5.08
N LYS A 542 21.49 7.00 3.77
CA LYS A 542 21.57 8.32 3.11
C LYS A 542 20.65 9.35 3.75
N SER A 543 19.41 8.97 4.11
CA SER A 543 18.45 9.89 4.75
C SER A 543 18.83 10.25 6.19
N VAL A 544 19.48 9.34 6.91
CA VAL A 544 19.98 9.60 8.27
C VAL A 544 21.19 10.53 8.20
N GLN A 545 22.13 10.26 7.29
CA GLN A 545 23.29 11.13 7.08
C GLN A 545 22.89 12.54 6.64
N ALA A 546 21.94 12.65 5.69
CA ALA A 546 21.39 13.94 5.29
C ALA A 546 20.75 14.68 6.47
N ALA A 547 20.00 13.98 7.33
CA ALA A 547 19.41 14.58 8.52
C ALA A 547 20.46 15.04 9.54
N ILE A 548 21.54 14.27 9.76
CA ILE A 548 22.66 14.64 10.65
C ILE A 548 23.41 15.87 10.11
N ALA A 549 23.70 15.89 8.81
CA ALA A 549 24.34 17.01 8.15
C ALA A 549 23.49 18.28 8.30
N LYS A 550 22.18 18.17 8.02
CA LYS A 550 21.22 19.25 8.22
C LYS A 550 21.14 19.70 9.68
N PHE A 551 21.20 18.77 10.63
CA PHE A 551 21.17 19.08 12.06
C PHE A 551 22.41 19.88 12.52
N SER A 552 23.56 19.63 11.86
CA SER A 552 24.85 20.27 12.15
C SER A 552 24.99 21.65 11.49
N MET A 553 24.27 21.91 10.40
CA MET A 553 24.16 23.22 9.78
C MET A 553 23.13 24.06 10.57
N GLY A 554 23.53 25.25 11.04
CA GLY A 554 22.63 26.12 11.81
C GLY A 554 21.45 26.65 10.98
N ALA A 555 20.37 27.09 11.64
CA ALA A 555 19.13 27.57 11.02
C ALA A 555 19.30 28.72 10.00
N GLN A 556 20.44 29.44 10.02
CA GLN A 556 20.73 30.53 9.09
C GLN A 556 21.15 30.05 7.69
N ASP A 557 21.76 28.87 7.55
CA ASP A 557 22.12 28.31 6.25
C ASP A 557 20.92 27.62 5.56
N GLU A 558 19.92 27.21 6.34
CA GLU A 558 18.72 26.51 5.88
C GLU A 558 17.82 27.40 5.00
N ALA A 559 17.65 28.68 5.37
CA ALA A 559 16.87 29.65 4.60
C ALA A 559 17.49 30.02 3.23
N ASP A 560 18.80 29.78 3.06
CA ASP A 560 19.52 29.99 1.81
C ASP A 560 19.57 28.71 0.95
N VAL A 561 19.56 27.53 1.58
CA VAL A 561 19.46 26.24 0.88
C VAL A 561 18.03 25.99 0.38
N GLU A 562 17.01 26.26 1.19
CA GLU A 562 15.60 26.07 0.81
C GLU A 562 15.16 27.05 -0.29
N ARG A 563 15.66 28.30 -0.27
CA ARG A 563 15.52 29.24 -1.40
C ARG A 563 16.16 28.74 -2.69
N ARG A 564 17.28 28.00 -2.61
CA ARG A 564 17.92 27.39 -3.79
C ARG A 564 17.14 26.19 -4.30
N TYR A 565 16.57 25.35 -3.42
CA TYR A 565 15.75 24.20 -3.83
C TYR A 565 14.38 24.62 -4.40
N SER A 566 13.70 25.63 -3.84
CA SER A 566 12.45 26.15 -4.40
C SER A 566 12.64 26.82 -5.77
N ALA A 567 13.80 27.44 -6.02
CA ALA A 567 14.13 28.02 -7.33
C ALA A 567 14.37 26.94 -8.41
N VAL A 568 14.81 25.74 -8.03
CA VAL A 568 14.99 24.62 -8.96
C VAL A 568 13.66 23.94 -9.31
N ILE A 569 12.72 23.87 -8.36
CA ILE A 569 11.37 23.30 -8.60
C ILE A 569 10.50 24.25 -9.45
N LEU A 570 10.68 25.57 -9.33
CA LEU A 570 9.99 26.56 -10.16
C LEU A 570 10.64 26.77 -11.55
N GLY A 571 11.80 26.16 -11.80
CA GLY A 571 12.52 26.23 -13.08
C GLY A 571 12.15 25.13 -14.08
N VAL A 572 11.24 24.22 -13.71
CA VAL A 572 10.69 23.19 -14.61
C VAL A 572 9.20 23.47 -14.82
N GLN A 573 8.91 24.52 -15.59
CA GLN A 573 7.61 24.76 -16.21
C GLN A 573 7.76 24.88 -17.73
#